data_AF-A0A653D992-F1
#
_entry.id   AF-A0A653D992-F1
#
_cell.length_a   1.000
_cell.length_b   1.000
_cell.length_c   1.000
_cell.angle_alpha   90.00
_cell.angle_beta   90.00
_cell.angle_gamma   90.00
#
_symmetry.space_group_name_H-M   'P 1'
#
loop_
_entity.id
_entity.type
_entity.pdbx_description
1 polymer ?
#
loop_
_entity_poly.entity_id
_entity_poly.type
_entity_poly.pdbx_seq_one_letter_code
_entity_poly.pdbx_strand_id
1 'polypeptide(L)' 'MIVDREHDSHREIKSVGRCEVVQSFVYLGSLTDNSGSFIVHIQQARVAMTKLTKIWRDHNITKATKMSLVQ' A
#
# COMPACT_ATOMS: atom_id res chain seq x y z
N MET A 1 -2.97 13.76 17.83
CA MET A 1 -4.35 14.07 17.40
C MET A 1 -4.25 15.12 16.31
N ILE A 2 -4.75 14.81 15.10
CA ILE A 2 -4.80 15.75 13.99
C ILE A 2 -6.11 16.52 14.15
N VAL A 3 -6.03 17.84 14.22
CA VAL A 3 -7.19 18.71 14.41
C VAL A 3 -7.31 19.56 13.17
N ASP A 4 -8.42 19.41 12.47
CA ASP A 4 -8.76 20.25 11.33
C ASP A 4 -9.14 21.66 11.84
N ARG A 5 -8.44 22.69 11.36
CA ARG A 5 -8.64 24.10 11.78
C ARG A 5 -8.69 25.03 10.57
N GLU A 6 -9.39 24.64 9.52
CA GLU A 6 -9.43 25.38 8.24
C GLU A 6 -9.84 26.87 8.39
N HIS A 7 -10.51 27.26 9.48
CA HIS A 7 -11.03 28.62 9.68
C HIS A 7 -10.38 29.45 10.81
N ASP A 8 -9.40 28.93 11.56
CA ASP A 8 -8.74 29.67 12.67
C ASP A 8 -7.36 30.27 12.28
N SER A 9 -7.12 30.43 10.97
CA SER A 9 -5.81 30.70 10.39
C SER A 9 -5.33 32.15 10.47
N HIS A 10 -6.08 33.06 11.10
CA HIS A 10 -5.73 34.48 11.09
C HIS A 10 -4.76 34.90 12.21
N ARG A 11 -4.47 33.98 13.14
CA ARG A 11 -3.46 34.16 14.18
C ARG A 11 -2.40 33.10 13.95
N GLU A 12 -1.14 33.50 13.78
CA GLU A 12 -0.01 32.59 13.58
C GLU A 12 0.21 31.72 14.85
N ILE A 13 -0.57 30.67 15.02
CA ILE A 13 -0.45 29.73 16.14
C ILE A 13 0.72 28.82 15.84
N LYS A 14 1.89 29.16 16.39
CA LYS A 14 3.14 28.38 16.25
C LYS A 14 3.12 27.07 17.03
N SER A 15 2.28 26.96 18.07
CA SER A 15 2.19 25.78 18.93
C SER A 15 0.82 25.66 19.59
N VAL A 16 0.42 24.43 19.91
CA VAL A 16 -0.75 24.14 20.74
C VAL A 16 -0.27 23.40 21.97
N GLY A 17 -0.16 24.10 23.10
CA GLY A 17 0.50 23.57 24.29
C GLY A 17 1.99 23.30 24.02
N ARG A 18 2.45 22.08 24.29
CA ARG A 18 3.83 21.62 24.00
C ARG A 18 3.98 20.96 22.62
N CYS A 19 2.93 20.95 21.80
CA CYS A 19 2.93 20.30 20.51
C CYS A 19 3.14 21.30 19.38
N GLU A 20 4.01 20.95 18.44
CA GLU A 20 4.27 21.70 17.22
C GLU A 20 3.07 21.59 16.25
N VAL A 21 2.76 22.68 15.57
CA VAL A 21 1.72 22.71 14.54
C VAL A 21 2.34 22.29 13.21
N VAL A 22 1.89 21.15 12.68
CA VAL A 22 2.27 20.70 11.33
C VAL A 22 1.31 21.35 10.33
N GLN A 23 1.81 22.36 9.60
CA GLN A 23 1.00 23.17 8.67
C GLN A 23 0.61 22.40 7.39
N SER A 24 1.44 21.45 6.97
CA SER A 24 1.15 20.56 5.84
C SER A 24 1.72 19.19 6.12
N PHE A 25 0.93 18.15 5.87
CA PHE A 25 1.37 16.76 5.93
C PHE A 25 0.78 16.01 4.74
N VAL A 26 1.55 15.08 4.18
CA VAL A 26 1.08 14.20 3.13
C VAL A 26 0.69 12.86 3.76
N TYR A 27 -0.57 12.46 3.62
CA TYR A 27 -1.01 11.13 4.03
C TYR A 27 -0.45 10.09 3.06
N LEU A 28 0.15 9.01 3.56
CA LEU A 28 0.76 8.00 2.70
C LEU A 28 -0.25 7.39 1.69
N GLY A 29 -1.54 7.32 2.06
CA GLY A 29 -2.61 6.89 1.16
C GLY A 29 -3.04 7.93 0.11
N SER A 30 -2.57 9.18 0.18
CA SER A 30 -2.77 10.17 -0.89
C SER A 30 -1.60 10.23 -1.88
N LEU A 31 -0.51 9.48 -1.62
CA LEU A 31 0.60 9.28 -2.55
C LEU A 31 0.38 8.11 -3.53
N THR A 32 -0.62 7.27 -3.28
CA THR A 32 -1.07 6.31 -4.28
C THR A 32 -1.79 7.10 -5.36
N ASP A 33 -1.13 7.26 -6.50
CA ASP A 33 -1.74 7.77 -7.70
C ASP A 33 -3.05 7.03 -7.98
N ASN A 34 -4.08 7.77 -8.40
CA ASN A 34 -5.40 7.21 -8.74
C ASN A 34 -5.35 6.31 -10.01
N SER A 35 -4.15 5.95 -10.48
CA SER A 35 -3.91 5.04 -11.60
C SER A 35 -4.32 3.61 -11.26
N GLY A 36 -4.51 3.29 -9.97
CA GLY A 36 -4.81 1.94 -9.53
C GLY A 36 -3.73 0.93 -9.93
N SER A 37 -2.56 1.40 -10.40
CA SER A 37 -1.52 0.57 -10.99
C SER A 37 -1.07 -0.52 -10.02
N PHE A 38 -0.87 -0.17 -8.75
CA PHE A 38 -0.52 -1.15 -7.72
C PHE A 38 -1.60 -2.23 -7.53
N ILE A 39 -2.88 -1.84 -7.53
CA ILE A 39 -4.01 -2.76 -7.38
C ILE A 39 -4.11 -3.68 -8.61
N VAL A 40 -3.94 -3.13 -9.81
CA VAL A 40 -3.94 -3.90 -11.07
C VAL A 40 -2.82 -4.92 -11.07
N HIS A 41 -1.60 -4.54 -10.68
CA HIS A 41 -0.47 -5.47 -10.59
C HIS A 41 -0.72 -6.58 -9.56
N ILE A 42 -1.32 -6.28 -8.41
CA ILE A 42 -1.71 -7.31 -7.43
C ILE A 42 -2.75 -8.26 -8.03
N GLN A 43 -3.76 -7.74 -8.72
CA GLN A 43 -4.78 -8.58 -9.35
C GLN A 43 -4.17 -9.47 -10.44
N GLN A 44 -3.28 -8.93 -11.27
CA GLN A 44 -2.56 -9.70 -12.29
C GLN A 44 -1.70 -10.79 -11.67
N ALA A 45 -0.94 -10.48 -10.60
CA ALA A 45 -0.16 -11.47 -9.87
C ALA A 45 -1.05 -12.59 -9.29
N ARG A 46 -2.22 -12.25 -8.73
CA ARG A 46 -3.20 -13.23 -8.23
C ARG A 46 -3.72 -14.16 -9.33
N VAL A 47 -4.02 -13.62 -10.51
CA VAL A 47 -4.47 -14.41 -11.67
C VAL A 47 -3.35 -15.34 -12.14
N ALA A 48 -2.13 -14.83 -12.27
CA ALA A 48 -0.96 -15.62 -12.66
C ALA A 48 -0.69 -16.76 -11.68
N MET A 49 -0.73 -16.49 -10.37
CA MET A 49 -0.55 -17.50 -9.32
C MET A 49 -1.61 -18.61 -9.36
N THR A 50 -2.86 -18.25 -9.70
CA THR A 50 -3.94 -19.24 -9.86
C THR A 50 -3.67 -20.17 -11.04
N LYS A 51 -3.23 -19.62 -12.19
CA LYS A 51 -2.85 -20.42 -13.36
C LYS A 51 -1.67 -21.33 -13.05
N LEU A 52 -0.64 -20.80 -12.39
CA LEU A 52 0.54 -21.57 -11.98
C LEU A 52 0.18 -22.73 -11.04
N THR A 53 -0.75 -22.51 -10.09
CA THR A 53 -1.23 -23.55 -9.19
C THR A 53 -1.94 -24.68 -9.95
N LYS A 54 -2.71 -24.36 -11.00
CA LYS A 54 -3.34 -25.38 -11.87
C LYS A 54 -2.30 -26.22 -12.60
N ILE A 55 -1.33 -25.57 -13.26
CA ILE A 55 -0.23 -26.26 -13.95
C ILE A 55 0.50 -27.20 -12.99
N TRP A 56 0.87 -26.71 -11.81
CA TRP A 56 1.53 -27.56 -10.81
C TRP A 56 0.71 -28.77 -10.38
N ARG A 57 -0.62 -28.63 -10.30
CA ARG A 57 -1.52 -29.72 -9.97
C ARG A 57 -1.62 -30.72 -11.12
N ASP A 58 -1.84 -30.24 -12.34
CA ASP A 58 -2.04 -31.08 -13.54
C ASP A 58 -0.78 -31.90 -13.85
N HIS A 59 0.40 -31.36 -13.53
CA HIS A 59 1.69 -32.03 -13.70
C HIS A 59 2.19 -32.79 -12.46
N ASN A 60 1.38 -32.93 -11.39
CA ASN A 60 1.75 -33.59 -10.14
C ASN A 60 3.10 -33.10 -9.54
N ILE A 61 3.41 -31.81 -9.70
CA ILE A 61 4.69 -31.26 -9.28
C ILE A 61 4.76 -31.21 -7.76
N THR A 62 5.77 -31.88 -7.20
CA THR A 62 5.97 -32.02 -5.75
C THR A 62 6.41 -30.71 -5.09
N LYS A 63 6.21 -30.61 -3.78
CA LYS A 63 6.65 -29.46 -2.98
C LYS A 63 8.18 -29.27 -3.05
N ALA A 64 8.95 -30.35 -3.02
CA ALA A 64 10.40 -30.31 -3.09
C ALA A 64 10.89 -29.67 -4.40
N THR A 65 10.29 -30.05 -5.53
CA THR A 65 10.62 -29.47 -6.84
C THR A 65 10.27 -27.98 -6.91
N LYS A 66 9.13 -27.56 -6.33
CA LYS A 66 8.76 -26.14 -6.25
C LYS A 66 9.75 -25.32 -5.43
N MET A 67 10.19 -25.88 -4.29
CA MET A 67 11.17 -25.23 -3.42
C MET A 67 12.52 -25.06 -4.11
N SER A 68 12.97 -26.05 -4.89
CA SER A 68 14.21 -25.97 -5.68
C SER A 68 14.19 -24.91 -6.79
N LEU A 69 13.01 -24.48 -7.26
CA LEU A 69 12.87 -23.48 -8.33
C LEU A 69 12.86 -22.04 -7.81
N VAL A 70 12.72 -21.83 -6.50
CA VAL A 70 12.61 -20.50 -5.86
C VAL A 70 13.92 -20.10 -5.16
N GLN A 71 14.85 -21.04 -4.97
CA GLN A 71 16.21 -20.79 -4.48
C GLN A 71 17.12 -20.29 -5.60
#